data_AF-A0A4Q5R9W0-F1
#
_entry.id   AF-A0A4Q5R9W0-F1
#
_cell.length_a   1.000
_cell.length_b   1.000
_cell.length_c   1.000
_cell.angle_alpha   90.00
_cell.angle_beta   90.00
_cell.angle_gamma   90.00
#
_symmetry.space_group_name_H-M   'P 1'
#
loop_
_entity.id
_entity.type
_entity.pdbx_description
1 polymer ?
#
loop_
_entity_poly.entity_id
_entity_poly.type
_entity_poly.pdbx_seq_one_letter_code
_entity_poly.pdbx_strand_id
1 'polypeptide(L)' 'LKYDDFRQITRSRSALSPLRTLAQFTQISHELLAPLLPPVQGVRLLGVAVSGLEGAGSGSVGQQLGLGL' A
#
# COMPACT_ATOMS: atom_id res chain seq x y z
N LEU A 1 -8.65 -0.86 -6.11
CA LEU A 1 -10.01 -1.31 -6.47
C LEU A 1 -10.32 -0.86 -7.89
N LYS A 2 -10.79 -1.77 -8.75
CA LYS A 2 -11.27 -1.45 -10.11
C LYS A 2 -12.76 -1.73 -10.19
N TYR A 3 -13.52 -0.76 -10.68
CA TYR A 3 -14.96 -0.89 -10.91
C TYR A 3 -15.27 -1.55 -12.26
N ASP A 4 -16.51 -1.97 -12.45
CA ASP A 4 -17.05 -2.55 -13.69
C ASP A 4 -16.83 -1.66 -14.92
N ASP A 5 -16.89 -0.33 -14.76
CA ASP A 5 -16.59 0.70 -15.76
C ASP A 5 -15.07 0.95 -15.98
N PHE A 6 -14.23 0.09 -15.43
CA PHE A 6 -12.76 0.11 -15.52
C PHE A 6 -12.07 1.28 -14.82
N ARG A 7 -12.80 2.17 -14.12
CA ARG A 7 -12.18 3.17 -13.25
C ARG A 7 -11.47 2.50 -12.08
N GLN A 8 -10.30 3.04 -11.74
CA GLN A 8 -9.48 2.52 -10.65
C GLN A 8 -9.28 3.57 -9.55
N ILE A 9 -9.42 3.13 -8.30
CA ILE A 9 -9.01 3.89 -7.12
C ILE A 9 -7.98 3.11 -6.30
N THR A 10 -7.14 3.85 -5.58
CA THR A 10 -6.20 3.33 -4.59
C THR A 10 -6.46 3.94 -3.22
N ARG A 11 -6.18 3.17 -2.18
CA ARG A 11 -6.15 3.60 -0.77
C ARG A 11 -4.86 3.06 -0.17
N SER A 12 -4.13 3.90 0.53
CA SER A 12 -2.84 3.57 1.12
C SER A 12 -2.72 4.22 2.48
N ARG A 13 -2.00 3.58 3.38
CA ARG A 13 -1.62 4.11 4.69
C ARG A 13 -0.20 3.65 5.00
N SER A 14 0.66 4.59 5.40
CA SER A 14 1.99 4.27 5.93
C SER A 14 1.88 3.81 7.38
N ALA A 15 2.62 2.75 7.73
CA ALA A 15 2.76 2.30 9.10
C ALA A 15 4.03 2.91 9.72
N LEU A 16 4.02 3.15 11.03
CA LEU A 16 5.19 3.64 11.77
C LEU A 16 6.26 2.56 11.99
N SER A 17 5.90 1.30 11.75
CA SER A 17 6.81 0.16 11.90
C SER A 17 6.56 -0.86 10.79
N PRO A 18 7.57 -1.64 10.41
CA PRO A 18 7.41 -2.69 9.40
C PRO A 18 6.30 -3.68 9.77
N LEU A 19 5.52 -4.09 8.78
CA LEU A 19 4.55 -5.16 8.91
C LEU A 19 5.29 -6.49 9.08
N ARG A 20 5.11 -7.14 10.23
CA ARG A 20 5.84 -8.38 10.58
C ARG A 20 5.05 -9.65 10.30
N THR A 21 3.74 -9.55 10.12
CA THR A 21 2.86 -10.72 9.96
C THR A 21 1.81 -10.50 8.89
N LEU A 22 1.33 -11.60 8.31
CA LEU A 22 0.20 -11.59 7.41
C LEU A 22 -1.06 -11.04 8.09
N ALA A 23 -1.26 -11.33 9.39
CA ALA A 23 -2.42 -10.83 10.14
C ALA A 23 -2.45 -9.30 10.20
N GLN A 24 -1.31 -8.64 10.42
CA GLN A 24 -1.22 -7.18 10.36
C GLN A 24 -1.55 -6.67 8.96
N PHE A 25 -0.97 -7.28 7.92
CA PHE A 25 -1.25 -6.89 6.53
C PHE A 25 -2.75 -7.02 6.19
N THR A 26 -3.38 -8.14 6.54
CA THR A 26 -4.82 -8.37 6.34
C THR A 26 -5.67 -7.34 7.09
N GLN A 27 -5.34 -7.05 8.35
CA GLN A 27 -6.06 -6.05 9.14
C GLN A 27 -6.01 -4.66 8.51
N ILE A 28 -4.83 -4.18 8.11
CA ILE A 28 -4.70 -2.89 7.43
C ILE A 28 -5.47 -2.89 6.11
N SER A 29 -5.44 -4.00 5.37
CA SER A 29 -6.16 -4.13 4.09
C SER A 29 -7.67 -3.98 4.27
N HIS A 30 -8.25 -4.59 5.31
CA HIS A 30 -9.65 -4.44 5.66
C HIS A 30 -9.98 -3.01 6.10
N GLU A 31 -9.15 -2.38 6.92
CA GLU A 31 -9.34 -1.00 7.37
C GLU A 31 -9.31 -0.01 6.19
N LEU A 32 -8.44 -0.22 5.20
CA LEU A 32 -8.39 0.58 3.98
C LEU A 32 -9.62 0.38 3.09
N LEU A 33 -10.20 -0.81 3.11
CA LEU A 33 -11.39 -1.16 2.31
C LEU A 33 -12.70 -0.73 2.98
N ALA A 34 -12.79 -0.77 4.32
CA ALA A 34 -14.02 -0.57 5.07
C ALA A 34 -14.77 0.74 4.74
N PRO A 35 -14.12 1.91 4.56
CA PRO A 35 -14.79 3.15 4.18
C PRO A 35 -15.42 3.13 2.77
N LEU A 36 -15.14 2.10 1.97
CA LEU A 36 -15.65 1.93 0.62
C LEU A 36 -16.83 0.95 0.55
N LEU A 37 -17.32 0.47 1.70
CA LEU A 37 -18.41 -0.50 1.79
C LEU A 37 -19.72 0.16 2.27
N PRO A 38 -20.88 -0.16 1.65
CA PRO A 38 -21.02 -0.96 0.43
C PRO A 38 -20.46 -0.23 -0.80
N PRO A 39 -19.94 -0.95 -1.81
CA PRO A 39 -19.37 -0.32 -2.98
C PRO A 39 -20.46 0.37 -3.80
N VAL A 40 -20.16 1.57 -4.31
CA VAL A 40 -21.09 2.38 -5.12
C VAL A 40 -21.40 1.79 -6.49
N GLN A 41 -20.56 0.88 -6.99
CA GLN A 41 -20.63 0.25 -8.32
C GLN A 41 -20.08 -1.19 -8.22
N GLY A 42 -20.30 -2.01 -9.25
CA GLY A 42 -19.74 -3.35 -9.31
C GLY A 42 -18.21 -3.33 -9.23
N VAL A 43 -17.63 -4.22 -8.43
CA VAL A 43 -16.16 -4.36 -8.30
C VAL A 43 -15.72 -5.53 -9.17
N ARG A 44 -14.83 -5.25 -10.13
CA ARG A 44 -14.26 -6.29 -11.02
C ARG A 44 -12.86 -6.75 -10.64
N LEU A 45 -12.15 -5.95 -9.85
CA LEU A 45 -10.82 -6.30 -9.34
C LEU A 45 -10.55 -5.64 -7.99
N LEU A 46 -10.13 -6.45 -7.02
CA LEU A 46 -9.56 -6.01 -5.76
C LEU A 46 -8.11 -6.50 -5.71
N GLY A 47 -7.18 -5.57 -5.49
CA GLY A 47 -5.76 -5.86 -5.32
C GLY A 47 -5.23 -5.10 -4.12
N VAL A 48 -4.30 -5.72 -3.41
CA VAL A 48 -3.60 -5.15 -2.27
C VAL A 48 -2.10 -5.27 -2.52
N ALA A 49 -1.36 -4.20 -2.24
CA ALA A 49 0.08 -4.14 -2.43
C ALA A 49 0.76 -3.51 -1.20
N VAL A 50 2.02 -3.87 -0.98
CA VAL A 50 2.91 -3.23 0.01
C VAL A 50 4.03 -2.53 -0.74
N SER A 51 4.41 -1.35 -0.26
CA SER A 51 5.55 -0.56 -0.74
C SER A 51 6.39 -0.08 0.44
N GLY A 52 7.59 0.45 0.17
CA GLY A 52 8.49 0.91 1.25
C GLY A 52 9.11 -0.25 2.03
N LEU A 53 9.43 -1.34 1.34
CA LEU A 53 10.10 -2.50 1.93
C LEU A 53 11.52 -2.10 2.31
N GLU A 54 11.88 -2.29 3.58
CA GLU A 54 13.25 -2.08 4.06
C GLU A 54 14.04 -3.39 3.94
N GLY A 55 15.21 -3.33 3.30
CA GLY A 55 16.13 -4.45 3.26
C GLY A 55 16.78 -4.69 4.62
N ALA A 56 17.12 -5.94 4.95
CA ALA A 56 17.75 -6.34 6.22
C ALA A 56 19.10 -5.65 6.54
N GLY A 57 19.67 -4.90 5.59
CA GLY A 57 20.90 -4.12 5.75
C GLY A 57 20.86 -2.74 5.08
N SER A 58 19.69 -2.18 4.78
CA SER A 58 19.57 -0.87 4.10
C SER A 58 19.74 0.31 5.06
N GLY A 59 20.78 0.26 5.89
CA GLY A 59 21.32 1.41 6.59
C GLY A 59 22.39 2.08 5.73
N SER A 60 22.03 2.54 4.53
CA SER A 60 22.88 3.49 3.81
C SER A 60 22.75 4.83 4.54
N VAL A 61 23.51 5.01 5.61
CA VAL A 61 23.53 6.26 6.36
C VAL A 61 24.14 7.34 5.46
N GLY A 62 23.33 8.32 5.05
CA GLY A 62 23.82 9.56 4.45
C GLY A 62 24.45 9.47 3.06
N GLN A 63 23.93 8.63 2.15
CA GLN A 63 24.34 8.74 0.74
C GLN A 63 23.67 9.95 0.07
N GLN A 64 24.42 11.05 -0.02
CA GLN A 64 24.05 12.24 -0.77
C GLN A 64 24.33 12.01 -2.26
N LEU A 65 23.35 12.28 -3.12
CA LEU A 65 23.53 12.22 -4.56
C LEU A 65 24.23 13.49 -5.04
N GLY A 66 25.27 13.34 -5.85
CA GLY A 66 25.96 14.47 -6.49
C GLY A 66 25.14 15.03 -7.65
N LEU A 67 25.12 16.36 -7.80
CA LEU A 67 24.34 17.03 -8.85
C LEU A 67 24.96 16.95 -10.26
N GLY A 68 26.09 16.26 -10.43
CA GLY A 68 26.70 16.00 -11.73
C GLY A 68 26.94 17.25 -12.59
N LEU A 69 27.25 18.38 -11.95
CA LEU A 69 27.57 19.66 -12.58
C LEU A 69 29.04 19.74 -13.00
#